data_AF-A0A849W8B5-F1
#
_entry.id   AF-A0A849W8B5-F1
#
_cell.length_a   1.000
_cell.length_b   1.000
_cell.length_c   1.000
_cell.angle_alpha   90.00
_cell.angle_beta   90.00
_cell.angle_gamma   90.00
#
_symmetry.space_group_name_H-M   'P 1'
#
loop_
_entity.id
_entity.type
_entity.pdbx_description
1 polymer ?
#
loop_
_entity_poly.entity_id
_entity_poly.type
_entity_poly.pdbx_seq_one_letter_code
_entity_poly.pdbx_strand_id
1 'polypeptide(L)'
;MQQCLSLNGNGPSRVIVKFAFTNDKHIPNGIPVKKREADHVVDATHMVSAVQSGQTEEAQIGRHREGRVDTGTPVIQNLGMVQTAMIRRGLVNNGYRLTDAHYFTKPPAQRGHKPKHMVCLTFDREATTSADLPEGTTRALRELANTTWQYAHVWSNPDKTATINLVGRQWDDGAGKYRDPENALVVRNHELCAVPVTAHVDEVDE
;
A
#
# COMPACT_ATOMS: atom_id res chain seq x y z
N MET A 1 -10.44 -20.51 1.35
CA MET A 1 -9.67 -20.42 0.09
C MET A 1 -8.64 -19.32 0.30
N GLN A 2 -7.34 -19.65 0.23
CA GLN A 2 -6.27 -18.67 0.42
C GLN A 2 -6.14 -17.84 -0.88
N GLN A 3 -6.25 -16.52 -0.78
CA GLN A 3 -6.05 -15.62 -1.92
C GLN A 3 -4.62 -15.09 -1.85
N CYS A 4 -3.83 -15.36 -2.89
CA CYS A 4 -2.41 -14.99 -2.95
C CYS A 4 -2.05 -14.35 -4.29
N LEU A 5 -1.09 -13.42 -4.25
CA LEU A 5 -0.39 -12.87 -5.40
C LEU A 5 1.05 -13.37 -5.41
N SER A 6 1.51 -13.95 -6.52
CA SER A 6 2.92 -14.33 -6.69
C SER A 6 3.81 -13.10 -6.93
N LEU A 7 4.99 -13.09 -6.30
CA LEU A 7 6.02 -12.05 -6.32
C LEU A 7 7.36 -12.52 -6.95
N ASN A 8 7.45 -13.76 -7.46
CA ASN A 8 8.67 -14.32 -8.08
C ASN A 8 8.75 -14.04 -9.60
N GLY A 9 9.93 -14.11 -10.23
CA GLY A 9 10.20 -14.22 -11.69
C GLY A 9 9.38 -13.36 -12.68
N ASN A 10 8.07 -13.59 -12.74
CA ASN A 10 7.06 -12.86 -13.53
C ASN A 10 6.12 -11.95 -12.70
N GLY A 11 6.29 -11.88 -11.38
CA GLY A 11 5.52 -11.08 -10.42
C GLY A 11 6.00 -9.63 -10.32
N PRO A 12 5.32 -8.80 -9.51
CA PRO A 12 5.55 -7.37 -9.49
C PRO A 12 6.99 -7.00 -9.14
N SER A 13 7.63 -6.12 -9.91
CA SER A 13 8.93 -5.52 -9.54
C SER A 13 8.75 -4.46 -8.46
N ARG A 14 7.55 -3.91 -8.31
CA ARG A 14 7.22 -2.85 -7.37
C ARG A 14 5.96 -3.15 -6.56
N VAL A 15 5.94 -2.80 -5.28
CA VAL A 15 4.76 -2.90 -4.41
C VAL A 15 4.51 -1.54 -3.75
N ILE A 16 3.30 -1.00 -3.92
CA ILE A 16 2.88 0.26 -3.29
C ILE A 16 1.85 -0.05 -2.21
N VAL A 17 2.17 0.29 -0.97
CA VAL A 17 1.26 0.16 0.18
C VAL A 17 0.69 1.53 0.50
N LYS A 18 -0.64 1.65 0.51
CA LYS A 18 -1.35 2.92 0.70
C LYS A 18 -2.27 2.85 1.90
N PHE A 19 -2.14 3.82 2.80
CA PHE A 19 -3.00 3.97 3.96
C PHE A 19 -3.86 5.22 3.78
N ALA A 20 -5.18 5.05 3.81
CA ALA A 20 -6.14 6.11 3.56
C ALA A 20 -6.66 6.74 4.86
N PHE A 21 -6.61 8.08 4.92
CA PHE A 21 -7.10 8.89 6.04
C PHE A 21 -8.09 9.93 5.57
N THR A 22 -9.08 10.23 6.41
CA THR A 22 -10.09 11.29 6.20
C THR A 22 -9.80 12.56 7.02
N ASN A 23 -8.74 12.53 7.83
CA ASN A 23 -8.28 13.60 8.71
C ASN A 23 -6.75 13.55 8.74
N ASP A 24 -6.08 14.68 8.58
CA ASP A 24 -4.62 14.78 8.59
C ASP A 24 -4.01 14.57 9.97
N LYS A 25 -4.72 15.00 11.03
CA LYS A 25 -4.31 14.79 12.43
C LYS A 25 -4.15 13.32 12.82
N HIS A 26 -4.66 12.43 11.99
CA HIS A 26 -4.62 10.99 12.20
C HIS A 26 -3.42 10.33 11.53
N ILE A 27 -2.66 11.07 10.71
CA ILE A 27 -1.43 10.59 10.10
C ILE A 27 -0.33 10.67 11.17
N PRO A 28 0.41 9.58 11.43
CA PRO A 28 1.49 9.62 12.41
C PRO A 28 2.54 10.68 12.06
N ASN A 29 3.00 11.40 13.09
CA ASN A 29 3.99 12.47 12.94
C ASN A 29 5.33 11.90 12.45
N GLY A 30 5.98 12.60 11.52
CA GLY A 30 7.30 12.24 11.00
C GLY A 30 7.28 11.74 9.56
N ILE A 31 6.12 11.39 9.00
CA ILE A 31 6.01 11.03 7.58
C ILE A 31 6.16 12.31 6.74
N PRO A 32 7.09 12.37 5.77
CA PRO A 32 7.32 13.58 5.00
C PRO A 32 6.15 13.85 4.05
N VAL A 33 5.81 15.13 3.90
CA VAL A 33 4.82 15.59 2.93
C VAL A 33 5.47 15.64 1.55
N LYS A 34 4.83 15.04 0.56
CA LYS A 34 5.19 15.23 -0.86
C LYS A 34 4.02 15.86 -1.59
N LYS A 35 4.30 16.83 -2.47
CA LYS A 35 3.26 17.35 -3.36
C LYS A 35 2.82 16.22 -4.28
N ARG A 36 1.52 16.01 -4.39
CA ARG A 36 0.97 15.05 -5.34
C ARG A 36 1.37 15.47 -6.75
N GLU A 37 1.98 14.56 -7.49
CA GLU A 37 2.17 14.73 -8.92
C GLU A 37 0.81 14.89 -9.60
N ALA A 38 0.76 15.71 -10.66
CA ALA A 38 -0.46 15.85 -11.44
C ALA A 38 -0.81 14.50 -12.09
N ASP A 39 -2.11 14.23 -12.26
CA ASP A 39 -2.58 12.92 -12.73
C ASP A 39 -1.93 12.51 -14.06
N HIS A 40 -1.76 13.45 -14.99
CA HIS A 40 -1.09 13.21 -16.28
C HIS A 40 0.39 12.81 -16.14
N VAL A 41 1.11 13.27 -15.12
CA VAL A 41 2.52 12.90 -14.87
C VAL A 41 2.61 11.46 -14.37
N VAL A 42 1.71 11.09 -13.46
CA VAL A 42 1.59 9.72 -12.96
C VAL A 42 1.21 8.77 -14.10
N ASP A 43 0.29 9.18 -14.97
CA ASP A 43 -0.13 8.39 -16.13
C ASP A 43 0.99 8.22 -17.16
N ALA A 44 1.76 9.27 -17.46
CA ALA A 44 2.91 9.18 -18.34
C ALA A 44 3.99 8.23 -17.77
N THR A 45 4.24 8.30 -16.46
CA THR A 45 5.19 7.40 -15.78
C THR A 45 4.73 5.95 -15.88
N HIS A 46 3.43 5.68 -15.64
CA HIS A 46 2.84 4.36 -15.79
C HIS A 46 2.99 3.82 -17.21
N MET A 47 2.66 4.64 -18.22
CA MET A 47 2.78 4.27 -19.63
C MET A 47 4.22 3.86 -19.97
N VAL A 48 5.22 4.67 -19.55
CA VAL A 48 6.63 4.37 -19.76
C VAL A 48 7.04 3.06 -19.09
N SER A 49 6.63 2.84 -17.83
CA SER A 49 6.95 1.61 -17.09
C SER A 49 6.30 0.36 -17.69
N ALA A 50 5.06 0.46 -18.18
CA ALA A 50 4.36 -0.64 -18.85
C ALA A 50 5.09 -1.04 -20.15
N VAL A 51 5.49 -0.08 -20.98
CA VAL A 51 6.27 -0.34 -22.20
C VAL A 51 7.62 -0.98 -21.88
N GLN A 52 8.37 -0.42 -20.91
CA GLN A 52 9.66 -0.97 -20.48
C GLN A 52 9.53 -2.40 -19.93
N SER A 53 8.37 -2.73 -19.37
CA SER A 53 8.07 -4.06 -18.85
C SER A 53 7.57 -5.07 -19.90
N GLY A 54 7.48 -4.66 -21.18
CA GLY A 54 6.98 -5.49 -22.28
C GLY A 54 5.45 -5.57 -22.37
N GLN A 55 4.72 -4.71 -21.64
CA GLN A 55 3.26 -4.68 -21.55
C GLN A 55 2.68 -3.49 -22.33
N THR A 56 3.04 -3.40 -23.62
CA THR A 56 2.72 -2.27 -24.50
C THR A 56 1.22 -2.02 -24.67
N GLU A 57 0.40 -3.07 -24.69
CA GLU A 57 -1.07 -2.95 -24.80
C GLU A 57 -1.66 -2.24 -23.57
N GLU A 58 -1.08 -2.47 -22.40
CA GLU A 58 -1.55 -1.92 -21.14
C GLU A 58 -1.04 -0.49 -20.89
N ALA A 59 0.01 -0.09 -21.61
CA ALA A 59 0.48 1.30 -21.65
C ALA A 59 -0.60 2.26 -22.19
N GLN A 60 -1.50 1.77 -23.06
CA GLN A 60 -2.63 2.53 -23.58
C GLN A 60 -3.81 2.61 -22.61
N ILE A 61 -3.81 1.80 -21.54
CA ILE A 61 -4.85 1.74 -20.52
C ILE A 61 -4.54 2.77 -19.41
N GLY A 62 -4.25 4.02 -19.77
CA GLY A 62 -4.09 5.11 -18.80
C GLY A 62 -5.38 5.33 -17.98
N ARG A 63 -5.26 5.92 -16.78
CA ARG A 63 -6.38 6.15 -15.83
C ARG A 63 -7.49 7.10 -16.33
N HIS A 64 -7.38 7.60 -17.56
CA HIS A 64 -8.35 8.50 -18.18
C HIS A 64 -9.50 7.73 -18.86
N ARG A 65 -10.52 7.35 -18.06
CA ARG A 65 -11.90 7.11 -18.55
C ARG A 65 -12.93 7.63 -17.56
N GLU A 66 -14.08 8.07 -18.07
CA GLU A 66 -15.31 8.16 -17.27
C GLU A 66 -15.60 6.77 -16.68
N GLY A 67 -15.64 6.67 -15.36
CA GLY A 67 -15.63 5.38 -14.66
C GLY A 67 -14.21 4.94 -14.35
N ARG A 68 -13.80 5.17 -13.10
CA ARG A 68 -12.51 4.72 -12.56
C ARG A 68 -12.43 3.20 -12.61
N VAL A 69 -11.77 2.65 -13.63
CA VAL A 69 -11.25 1.29 -13.59
C VAL A 69 -9.83 1.43 -13.06
N ASP A 70 -9.60 1.07 -11.80
CA ASP A 70 -8.23 0.80 -11.35
C ASP A 70 -7.71 -0.28 -12.32
N THR A 71 -6.71 0.04 -13.13
CA THR A 71 -6.34 -0.71 -14.35
C THR A 71 -5.68 -2.05 -14.06
N GLY A 72 -5.48 -2.37 -12.78
CA GLY A 72 -5.03 -3.66 -12.33
C GLY A 72 -6.15 -4.70 -12.23
N THR A 73 -5.75 -5.96 -12.21
CA THR A 73 -6.65 -7.06 -11.86
C THR A 73 -6.78 -7.13 -10.33
N PRO A 74 -7.99 -7.09 -9.77
CA PRO A 74 -8.18 -7.24 -8.32
C PRO A 74 -7.86 -8.68 -7.90
N VAL A 75 -6.97 -8.83 -6.92
CA VAL A 75 -6.57 -10.14 -6.37
C VAL A 75 -7.29 -10.43 -5.06
N ILE A 76 -7.37 -9.41 -4.19
CA ILE A 76 -8.10 -9.46 -2.91
C ILE A 76 -8.99 -8.23 -2.84
N GLN A 77 -10.26 -8.42 -2.49
CA GLN A 77 -11.23 -7.33 -2.33
C GLN A 77 -11.92 -7.40 -0.98
N ASN A 78 -12.04 -6.24 -0.31
CA ASN A 78 -12.79 -6.08 0.94
C ASN A 78 -12.36 -7.06 2.05
N LEU A 79 -11.05 -7.37 2.15
CA LEU A 79 -10.55 -8.19 3.25
C LEU A 79 -10.75 -7.42 4.56
N GLY A 80 -11.55 -7.97 5.48
CA GLY A 80 -11.95 -7.29 6.71
C GLY A 80 -10.91 -7.36 7.83
N MET A 81 -10.87 -6.33 8.68
CA MET A 81 -10.16 -6.34 9.98
C MET A 81 -8.69 -6.81 9.85
N VAL A 82 -7.89 -6.05 9.09
CA VAL A 82 -6.58 -6.47 8.60
C VAL A 82 -5.45 -5.81 9.39
N GLN A 83 -4.48 -6.62 9.81
CA GLN A 83 -3.17 -6.16 10.28
C GLN A 83 -2.11 -6.26 9.17
N THR A 84 -1.12 -5.36 9.22
CA THR A 84 -0.06 -5.28 8.20
C THR A 84 1.37 -5.28 8.75
N ALA A 85 1.55 -5.51 10.05
CA ALA A 85 2.84 -5.58 10.75
C ALA A 85 3.90 -6.43 10.03
N MET A 86 3.47 -7.50 9.36
CA MET A 86 4.37 -8.45 8.68
C MET A 86 4.69 -8.09 7.22
N ILE A 87 4.02 -7.08 6.62
CA ILE A 87 4.21 -6.77 5.20
C ILE A 87 5.63 -6.26 4.94
N ARG A 88 6.11 -5.27 5.71
CA ARG A 88 7.43 -4.66 5.47
C ARG A 88 8.54 -5.71 5.56
N ARG A 89 8.60 -6.42 6.69
CA ARG A 89 9.56 -7.51 6.92
C ARG A 89 9.47 -8.59 5.85
N GLY A 90 8.25 -9.01 5.51
CA GLY A 90 8.03 -9.99 4.47
C GLY A 90 8.53 -9.53 3.10
N LEU A 91 8.26 -8.30 2.70
CA LEU A 91 8.78 -7.72 1.44
C LEU A 91 10.31 -7.65 1.43
N VAL A 92 10.93 -7.18 2.53
CA VAL A 92 12.39 -7.11 2.68
C VAL A 92 13.03 -8.49 2.56
N ASN A 93 12.48 -9.50 3.24
CA ASN A 93 12.97 -10.88 3.16
C ASN A 93 12.84 -11.49 1.76
N ASN A 94 12.00 -10.92 0.89
CA ASN A 94 11.81 -11.35 -0.49
C ASN A 94 12.52 -10.41 -1.49
N GLY A 95 13.50 -9.62 -1.03
CA GLY A 95 14.39 -8.83 -1.89
C GLY A 95 13.87 -7.46 -2.28
N TYR A 96 12.73 -7.02 -1.74
CA TYR A 96 12.25 -5.65 -1.96
C TYR A 96 12.92 -4.67 -1.01
N ARG A 97 13.17 -3.46 -1.49
CA ARG A 97 13.67 -2.35 -0.68
C ARG A 97 12.62 -1.26 -0.61
N LEU A 98 12.37 -0.73 0.58
CA LEU A 98 11.60 0.50 0.73
C LEU A 98 12.39 1.65 0.10
N THR A 99 11.86 2.28 -0.95
CA THR A 99 12.53 3.35 -1.72
C THR A 99 11.88 4.72 -1.55
N ASP A 100 10.64 4.77 -1.08
CA ASP A 100 9.93 6.02 -0.82
C ASP A 100 8.88 5.81 0.28
N ALA A 101 8.76 6.79 1.17
CA ALA A 101 7.73 6.86 2.20
C ALA A 101 7.32 8.31 2.35
N HIS A 102 6.09 8.64 2.00
CA HIS A 102 5.57 10.00 2.08
C HIS A 102 4.07 9.99 2.28
N TYR A 103 3.49 11.17 2.54
CA TYR A 103 2.07 11.36 2.40
C TYR A 103 1.72 12.56 1.54
N PHE A 104 0.54 12.52 0.93
CA PHE A 104 -0.02 13.64 0.18
C PHE A 104 -1.52 13.78 0.44
N THR A 105 -2.03 14.97 0.17
CA THR A 105 -3.46 15.29 0.28
C THR A 105 -4.10 15.32 -1.11
N LYS A 106 -5.13 14.50 -1.31
CA LYS A 106 -6.02 14.56 -2.47
C LYS A 106 -7.16 15.54 -2.15
N PRO A 107 -7.36 16.59 -2.98
CA PRO A 107 -8.51 17.47 -2.81
C PRO A 107 -9.82 16.69 -3.01
N PRO A 108 -10.93 17.15 -2.44
CA PRO A 108 -12.21 16.51 -2.62
C PRO A 108 -12.62 16.52 -4.11
N ALA A 109 -13.08 15.36 -4.60
CA ALA A 109 -13.49 15.21 -6.00
C ALA A 109 -14.80 15.97 -6.32
N GLN A 110 -15.61 16.25 -5.29
CA GLN A 110 -16.89 16.93 -5.40
C GLN A 110 -17.03 17.93 -4.26
N ARG A 111 -17.76 19.03 -4.52
CA ARG A 111 -18.03 20.07 -3.52
C ARG A 111 -18.76 19.45 -2.31
N GLY A 112 -18.28 19.74 -1.10
CA GLY A 112 -18.85 19.22 0.15
C GLY A 112 -18.21 17.93 0.68
N HIS A 113 -17.38 17.24 -0.11
CA HIS A 113 -16.59 16.12 0.39
C HIS A 113 -15.33 16.60 1.14
N LYS A 114 -14.87 15.81 2.10
CA LYS A 114 -13.60 16.05 2.80
C LYS A 114 -12.40 15.64 1.94
N PRO A 115 -11.24 16.30 2.10
CA PRO A 115 -10.00 15.83 1.49
C PRO A 115 -9.67 14.42 1.97
N LYS A 116 -8.91 13.69 1.15
CA LYS A 116 -8.35 12.39 1.53
C LYS A 116 -6.85 12.54 1.66
N HIS A 117 -6.28 11.99 2.72
CA HIS A 117 -4.84 11.96 2.90
C HIS A 117 -4.36 10.53 2.70
N MET A 118 -3.29 10.38 1.93
CA MET A 118 -2.75 9.07 1.56
C MET A 118 -1.30 9.01 2.01
N VAL A 119 -0.99 8.09 2.92
CA VAL A 119 0.40 7.67 3.16
C VAL A 119 0.73 6.58 2.15
N CYS A 120 1.85 6.72 1.45
CA CYS A 120 2.32 5.78 0.44
C CYS A 120 3.72 5.28 0.81
N LEU A 121 3.88 3.96 0.81
CA LEU A 121 5.16 3.28 0.90
C LEU A 121 5.42 2.57 -0.41
N THR A 122 6.58 2.82 -1.02
CA THR A 122 6.99 2.19 -2.26
C THR A 122 8.12 1.22 -1.99
N PHE A 123 7.90 -0.04 -2.33
CA PHE A 123 8.89 -1.11 -2.25
C PHE A 123 9.29 -1.51 -3.67
N ASP A 124 10.58 -1.57 -3.95
CA ASP A 124 11.11 -1.91 -5.27
C ASP A 124 12.13 -3.04 -5.15
N ARG A 125 11.98 -4.09 -5.96
CA ARG A 125 12.85 -5.27 -5.98
C ARG A 125 14.14 -5.03 -6.75
N GLU A 126 14.14 -4.08 -7.68
CA GLU A 126 15.28 -3.77 -8.53
C GLU A 126 16.14 -2.64 -7.95
N ALA A 127 15.68 -2.02 -6.86
CA ALA A 127 16.45 -1.00 -6.18
C ALA A 127 17.75 -1.56 -5.57
N THR A 128 18.83 -0.83 -5.78
CA THR A 128 20.16 -1.16 -5.23
C THR A 128 20.32 -0.69 -3.79
N THR A 129 19.60 0.35 -3.39
CA THR A 129 19.64 0.96 -2.06
C THR A 129 18.23 1.17 -1.51
N SER A 130 18.12 1.15 -0.18
CA SER A 130 16.89 1.53 0.52
C SER A 130 16.86 3.04 0.75
N ALA A 131 15.67 3.61 0.89
CA ALA A 131 15.50 4.98 1.33
C ALA A 131 16.17 5.19 2.69
N ASP A 132 16.91 6.27 2.82
CA ASP A 132 17.37 6.75 4.12
C ASP A 132 16.19 7.40 4.84
N LEU A 133 15.64 6.69 5.83
CA LEU A 133 14.46 7.12 6.55
C LEU A 133 14.86 7.74 7.90
N PRO A 134 14.48 9.00 8.17
CA PRO A 134 14.63 9.57 9.50
C PRO A 134 13.98 8.70 10.57
N GLU A 135 14.56 8.65 11.76
CA GLU A 135 14.05 7.83 12.88
C GLU A 135 12.56 8.09 13.15
N GLY A 136 12.13 9.36 13.08
CA GLY A 136 10.73 9.75 13.22
C GLY A 136 9.82 9.11 12.17
N THR A 137 10.27 9.02 10.91
CA THR A 137 9.54 8.33 9.84
C THR A 137 9.45 6.84 10.15
N THR A 138 10.55 6.20 10.52
CA THR A 138 10.55 4.76 10.84
C THR A 138 9.59 4.42 11.97
N ARG A 139 9.54 5.25 13.03
CA ARG A 139 8.59 5.12 14.13
C ARG A 139 7.14 5.27 13.67
N ALA A 140 6.87 6.28 12.84
CA ALA A 140 5.56 6.51 12.25
C ALA A 140 5.08 5.33 11.39
N LEU A 141 5.97 4.72 10.60
CA LEU A 141 5.63 3.55 9.78
C LEU A 141 5.27 2.33 10.63
N ARG A 142 5.92 2.13 11.78
CA ARG A 142 5.57 1.05 12.72
C ARG A 142 4.19 1.26 13.34
N GLU A 143 3.86 2.49 13.73
CA GLU A 143 2.53 2.82 14.24
C GLU A 143 1.43 2.48 13.22
N LEU A 144 1.66 2.77 11.93
CA LEU A 144 0.75 2.39 10.86
C LEU A 144 0.61 0.87 10.70
N ALA A 145 1.73 0.14 10.82
CA ALA A 145 1.77 -1.29 10.63
C ALA A 145 1.02 -2.06 11.74
N ASN A 146 1.08 -1.54 12.97
CA ASN A 146 0.41 -2.07 14.17
C ASN A 146 -1.04 -1.60 14.33
N THR A 147 -1.57 -0.83 13.36
CA THR A 147 -2.98 -0.45 13.33
C THR A 147 -3.84 -1.55 12.69
N THR A 148 -5.03 -1.81 13.23
CA THR A 148 -6.05 -2.63 12.55
C THR A 148 -6.86 -1.79 11.56
N TRP A 149 -6.96 -2.27 10.33
CA TRP A 149 -7.67 -1.62 9.23
C TRP A 149 -8.96 -2.33 8.89
N GLN A 150 -10.03 -1.59 8.60
CA GLN A 150 -11.35 -2.14 8.32
C GLN A 150 -11.34 -2.97 7.05
N TYR A 151 -10.70 -2.45 5.99
CA TYR A 151 -10.63 -3.10 4.70
C TYR A 151 -9.24 -3.03 4.08
N ALA A 152 -8.84 -4.12 3.42
CA ALA A 152 -7.71 -4.16 2.50
C ALA A 152 -8.14 -4.61 1.10
N HIS A 153 -7.53 -3.99 0.09
CA HIS A 153 -7.67 -4.38 -1.32
C HIS A 153 -6.30 -4.54 -1.95
N VAL A 154 -6.07 -5.65 -2.65
CA VAL A 154 -4.82 -5.94 -3.36
C VAL A 154 -5.10 -6.01 -4.86
N TRP A 155 -4.29 -5.28 -5.63
CA TRP A 155 -4.40 -5.17 -7.08
C TRP A 155 -3.06 -5.54 -7.72
N SER A 156 -3.10 -6.36 -8.76
CA SER A 156 -1.97 -6.62 -9.66
C SER A 156 -2.09 -5.68 -10.85
N ASN A 157 -1.20 -4.71 -10.97
CA ASN A 157 -1.25 -3.71 -12.03
C ASN A 157 -0.41 -4.13 -13.25
N PRO A 158 -0.80 -3.66 -14.43
CA PRO A 158 -0.13 -3.93 -15.70
C PRO A 158 1.33 -3.49 -15.81
N ASP A 159 1.82 -2.60 -14.97
CA ASP A 159 3.20 -2.09 -14.99
C ASP A 159 4.16 -2.92 -14.11
N LYS A 160 3.80 -4.17 -13.78
CA LYS A 160 4.45 -4.99 -12.74
C LYS A 160 4.44 -4.30 -11.36
N THR A 161 3.47 -3.45 -11.09
CA THR A 161 3.24 -2.91 -9.74
C THR A 161 2.12 -3.67 -9.05
N ALA A 162 2.31 -4.10 -7.80
CA ALA A 162 1.20 -4.47 -6.93
C ALA A 162 0.79 -3.26 -6.07
N THR A 163 -0.51 -3.04 -5.87
CA THR A 163 -1.00 -2.01 -4.94
C THR A 163 -1.80 -2.66 -3.81
N ILE A 164 -1.46 -2.32 -2.57
CA ILE A 164 -2.20 -2.68 -1.37
C ILE A 164 -2.85 -1.40 -0.83
N ASN A 165 -4.18 -1.33 -0.81
CA ASN A 165 -4.92 -0.19 -0.27
C ASN A 165 -5.57 -0.57 1.06
N LEU A 166 -5.24 0.14 2.13
CA LEU A 166 -5.85 0.01 3.45
C LEU A 166 -6.77 1.18 3.75
N VAL A 167 -7.97 0.88 4.23
CA VAL A 167 -9.04 1.87 4.44
C VAL A 167 -9.70 1.66 5.80
N GLY A 168 -9.95 2.78 6.49
CA GLY A 168 -10.77 2.84 7.71
C GLY A 168 -10.09 2.22 8.94
N ARG A 169 -9.31 2.99 9.69
CA ARG A 169 -8.73 2.49 10.96
C ARG A 169 -9.83 2.07 11.94
N GLN A 170 -9.64 0.95 12.62
CA GLN A 170 -10.61 0.38 13.56
C GLN A 170 -10.14 0.57 14.99
N TRP A 171 -10.42 1.75 15.54
CA TRP A 171 -10.19 2.08 16.94
C TRP A 171 -11.43 1.78 17.77
N ASP A 172 -11.25 1.23 18.96
CA ASP A 172 -12.30 1.00 19.96
C ASP A 172 -12.12 1.99 21.10
N ASP A 173 -12.98 3.01 21.13
CA ASP A 173 -12.97 4.05 22.17
C ASP A 173 -13.29 3.50 23.57
N GLY A 174 -14.09 2.44 23.66
CA GLY A 174 -14.46 1.83 24.94
C GLY A 174 -13.31 1.05 25.55
N ALA A 175 -12.52 0.37 24.72
CA ALA A 175 -11.35 -0.39 25.14
C ALA A 175 -10.04 0.42 25.14
N GLY A 176 -10.03 1.62 24.53
CA GLY A 176 -8.83 2.46 24.40
C GLY A 176 -7.72 1.81 23.57
N LYS A 177 -8.08 0.96 22.60
CA LYS A 177 -7.14 0.23 21.75
C LYS A 177 -7.69 0.02 20.33
N TYR A 178 -6.83 -0.36 19.39
CA TYR A 178 -7.30 -0.87 18.10
C TYR A 178 -8.04 -2.20 18.31
N ARG A 179 -9.07 -2.42 17.50
CA ARG A 179 -9.79 -3.71 17.48
C ARG A 179 -8.83 -4.83 17.09
N ASP A 180 -9.07 -6.02 17.63
CA ASP A 180 -8.25 -7.18 17.29
C ASP A 180 -8.46 -7.54 15.79
N PRO A 181 -7.39 -7.81 15.02
CA PRO A 181 -7.52 -8.13 13.60
C PRO A 181 -8.01 -9.57 13.41
N GLU A 182 -8.82 -9.79 12.37
CA GLU A 182 -9.29 -11.12 11.96
C GLU A 182 -8.40 -11.71 10.86
N ASN A 183 -7.81 -10.84 10.03
CA ASN A 183 -6.96 -11.22 8.90
C ASN A 183 -5.61 -10.51 8.94
N ALA A 184 -4.60 -11.14 8.35
CA ALA A 184 -3.29 -10.56 8.13
C ALA A 184 -2.92 -10.67 6.65
N LEU A 185 -2.27 -9.63 6.15
CA LEU A 185 -1.53 -9.70 4.89
C LEU A 185 -0.09 -10.08 5.21
N VAL A 186 0.36 -11.22 4.70
CA VAL A 186 1.70 -11.76 4.94
C VAL A 186 2.41 -12.01 3.62
N VAL A 187 3.71 -11.76 3.59
CA VAL A 187 4.57 -12.14 2.46
C VAL A 187 5.42 -13.34 2.87
N ARG A 188 5.21 -14.49 2.24
CA ARG A 188 5.93 -15.75 2.51
C ARG A 188 6.19 -16.47 1.20
N ASN A 189 7.37 -17.06 1.05
CA ASN A 189 7.75 -17.84 -0.14
C ASN A 189 7.48 -17.08 -1.46
N HIS A 190 7.81 -15.79 -1.51
CA HIS A 190 7.51 -14.92 -2.64
C HIS A 190 6.02 -14.79 -2.98
N GLU A 191 5.11 -14.99 -2.04
CA GLU A 191 3.68 -14.77 -2.24
C GLU A 191 3.15 -13.78 -1.20
N LEU A 192 2.34 -12.81 -1.65
CA LEU A 192 1.53 -11.96 -0.78
C LEU A 192 0.17 -12.61 -0.60
N CYS A 193 -0.15 -13.04 0.62
CA CYS A 193 -1.36 -13.79 0.91
C CYS A 193 -2.19 -13.15 2.02
N ALA A 194 -3.50 -13.29 1.92
CA ALA A 194 -4.40 -13.10 3.05
C ALA A 194 -4.48 -14.39 3.88
N VAL A 195 -4.23 -14.29 5.18
CA VAL A 195 -4.32 -15.40 6.12
C VAL A 195 -5.15 -15.00 7.34
N PRO A 196 -5.92 -15.93 7.95
CA PRO A 196 -6.56 -15.68 9.24
C PRO A 196 -5.51 -15.40 10.32
N VAL A 197 -5.85 -14.51 11.24
CA VAL A 197 -5.02 -14.23 12.42
C VAL A 197 -5.25 -15.33 13.44
N THR A 198 -4.20 -16.07 13.77
CA THR A 198 -4.20 -16.99 14.92
C THR A 198 -3.67 -16.33 16.19
N ALA A 199 -2.84 -15.29 16.03
CA ALA A 199 -2.35 -14.42 17.09
C ALA A 199 -2.00 -13.05 16.50
N HIS A 200 -2.24 -11.97 17.25
CA HIS A 200 -1.76 -10.64 16.89
C HIS A 200 -0.22 -10.62 16.85
N VAL A 201 0.36 -9.94 15.87
CA VAL A 201 1.81 -9.82 15.73
C VAL A 201 2.16 -8.35 15.61
N ASP A 202 3.04 -7.90 16.50
CA ASP A 202 3.57 -6.54 16.46
C ASP A 202 4.80 -6.43 15.56
N GLU A 203 4.92 -5.29 14.88
CA GLU A 203 6.18 -4.86 14.28
C GLU A 203 7.07 -4.25 15.37
N VAL A 204 8.17 -4.92 15.70
CA VAL A 204 9.12 -4.54 16.76
C VAL A 204 10.39 -3.86 16.19
N ASP A 205 11.17 -3.20 17.05
CA ASP A 205 12.49 -2.67 16.72
C ASP A 205 13.45 -3.83 16.38
N GLU A 206 13.91 -3.89 15.13
CA GLU A 206 15.08 -4.69 14.70
C GLU A 206 16.34 -3.83 14.72
#